data_AF-A0A1D2A5Z4-F1
#
_entry.id   AF-A0A1D2A5Z4-F1
#
_cell.length_a   1.000
_cell.length_b   1.000
_cell.length_c   1.000
_cell.angle_alpha   90.00
_cell.angle_beta   90.00
_cell.angle_gamma   90.00
#
_symmetry.space_group_name_H-M   'P 1'
#
loop_
_entity.id
_entity.type
_entity.pdbx_description
1 polymer ?
#
loop_
_entity_poly.entity_id
_entity_poly.type
_entity_poly.pdbx_seq_one_letter_code
_entity_poly.pdbx_strand_id
1 'polypeptide(L)'
;HRMHECDALQCSHHILCALPILRIHSCVKFAARITDYAPLCTSCRWASPCYDTISFGLPASLISGTVVACLYRNIHDMNRTFNFLHRGIHAWAALTGTPVLLGVPCGRSLEPRRHMTRCLTSSLYTRRQRLSSTAMQHNSTPMATEVPIPLCELQACHETSAEGVQALFKELAAATMEAATLKRLDGNDAPSLEDLQTELGWLFLDACCLEDAVSRDWQAIGRHELSWLQGEGPMPLHLLPWRLRASVDELAALWTRRLQERTPLQYLTHTAHWRDVVLAVGPSVLIPRPETELLIDFAESALRRDARLAARPWVDLGTGSGALACGLARLKGGPGSVHAVDLSPTAAATARTNARRLGLEHSVHVVQGSWAQPLLPDLAGACGGVVSNPPYIPSHCLPELQAEVARHEPWLALDGGVGAALDCFEPIVQGASALLAPGGFLALESGGAEQAASVASLLERTGAFSDVHIRPDLAGKDRFILATRTHTDND
;
A
#
# COMPACT_ATOMS: atom_id res chain seq x y z
N HIS A 1 -21.89 27.57 49.56
CA HIS A 1 -21.57 28.37 50.76
C HIS A 1 -20.05 28.56 50.83
N ARG A 2 -19.64 29.84 50.85
CA ARG A 2 -18.28 30.41 51.02
C ARG A 2 -17.31 30.38 49.83
N MET A 3 -17.16 31.59 49.31
CA MET A 3 -16.07 32.11 48.49
C MET A 3 -14.73 32.05 49.25
N HIS A 4 -13.65 31.91 48.49
CA HIS A 4 -12.47 32.79 48.66
C HIS A 4 -11.84 33.02 47.28
N GLU A 5 -11.94 34.26 46.83
CA GLU A 5 -11.08 34.87 45.82
C GLU A 5 -9.68 35.07 46.42
N CYS A 6 -8.63 34.87 45.61
CA CYS A 6 -7.39 35.64 45.70
C CYS A 6 -6.64 35.55 44.36
N ASP A 7 -6.63 36.70 43.68
CA ASP A 7 -5.52 37.32 42.95
C ASP A 7 -4.89 36.63 41.74
N ALA A 8 -5.37 37.08 40.58
CA ALA A 8 -4.58 37.20 39.37
C ALA A 8 -3.65 38.43 39.46
N LEU A 9 -2.34 38.21 39.54
CA LEU A 9 -1.30 39.03 38.90
C LEU A 9 0.10 38.47 39.27
N GLN A 10 0.99 38.49 38.29
CA GLN A 10 2.41 38.10 38.35
C GLN A 10 2.74 36.61 38.26
N CYS A 11 2.79 36.10 37.02
CA CYS A 11 3.96 35.38 36.48
C CYS A 11 3.76 35.10 34.99
N SER A 12 3.57 36.16 34.20
CA SER A 12 3.79 36.11 32.76
C SER A 12 5.28 36.32 32.54
N HIS A 13 6.03 35.21 32.47
CA HIS A 13 7.39 35.00 31.92
C HIS A 13 8.05 33.89 32.73
N HIS A 14 8.46 32.81 32.04
CA HIS A 14 9.13 31.60 32.56
C HIS A 14 8.27 30.42 33.02
N ILE A 15 7.45 29.82 32.14
CA ILE A 15 7.30 28.36 32.04
C ILE A 15 7.08 27.99 30.56
N LEU A 16 8.13 28.11 29.75
CA LEU A 16 8.26 27.45 28.44
C LEU A 16 9.65 26.83 28.41
N CYS A 17 9.83 25.76 29.16
CA CYS A 17 10.93 24.79 29.06
C CYS A 17 10.80 23.78 30.21
N ALA A 18 9.91 22.78 30.09
CA ALA A 18 10.09 21.45 30.68
C ALA A 18 8.89 20.53 30.37
N LEU A 19 9.19 19.45 29.64
CA LEU A 19 8.56 18.12 29.67
C LEU A 19 7.28 17.86 28.84
N PRO A 20 7.15 16.61 28.32
CA PRO A 20 6.57 16.29 27.03
C PRO A 20 5.12 15.81 27.11
N ILE A 21 4.41 16.00 26.00
CA ILE A 21 2.99 15.71 25.80
C ILE A 21 2.69 14.23 26.13
N LEU A 22 1.93 14.09 27.21
CA LEU A 22 1.17 12.91 27.61
C LEU A 22 0.17 12.52 26.49
N ARG A 23 0.11 11.21 26.27
CA ARG A 23 -0.65 10.52 25.22
C ARG A 23 -2.16 10.85 25.23
N ILE A 24 -2.71 11.02 24.03
CA ILE A 24 -4.14 11.14 23.65
C ILE A 24 -5.01 9.92 24.06
N HIS A 25 -4.45 8.91 24.72
CA HIS A 25 -5.16 7.70 25.14
C HIS A 25 -6.12 7.87 26.32
N SER A 26 -6.09 9.01 27.02
CA SER A 26 -6.85 9.23 28.26
C SER A 26 -8.24 9.85 28.05
N CYS A 27 -8.50 10.53 26.93
CA CYS A 27 -9.81 11.15 26.68
C CYS A 27 -10.85 10.15 26.13
N VAL A 28 -10.41 9.15 25.36
CA VAL A 28 -11.31 8.10 24.81
C VAL A 28 -11.78 7.13 25.90
N LYS A 29 -10.98 6.89 26.95
CA LYS A 29 -11.39 6.06 28.09
C LYS A 29 -12.33 6.75 29.07
N PHE A 30 -12.44 8.08 29.04
CA PHE A 30 -13.36 8.83 29.90
C PHE A 30 -14.79 8.84 29.32
N ALA A 31 -14.93 8.90 28.00
CA ALA A 31 -16.23 8.82 27.32
C ALA A 31 -16.85 7.41 27.39
N ALA A 32 -16.04 6.36 27.39
CA ALA A 32 -16.53 4.97 27.45
C ALA A 32 -16.95 4.51 28.86
N ARG A 33 -16.65 5.25 29.93
CA ARG A 33 -17.00 4.87 31.32
C ARG A 33 -18.32 5.47 31.83
N ILE A 34 -18.97 6.35 31.07
CA ILE A 34 -20.24 6.98 31.47
C ILE A 34 -21.46 6.14 31.04
N THR A 35 -21.29 5.15 30.17
CA THR A 35 -22.39 4.28 29.69
C THR A 35 -22.62 2.99 30.49
N ASP A 36 -21.78 2.67 31.49
CA ASP A 36 -21.84 1.38 32.21
C ASP A 36 -22.29 1.47 33.70
N TYR A 37 -22.82 2.60 34.17
CA TYR A 37 -23.40 2.70 35.52
C TYR A 37 -24.74 3.46 35.52
N ALA A 38 -25.85 2.72 35.43
CA ALA A 38 -26.99 2.81 36.36
C ALA A 38 -28.22 2.00 35.86
N PRO A 39 -28.77 1.07 36.67
CA PRO A 39 -29.97 0.29 36.37
C PRO A 39 -31.27 1.00 36.79
N LEU A 40 -32.39 0.57 36.18
CA LEU A 40 -33.77 0.55 36.69
C LEU A 40 -34.19 1.66 37.69
N CYS A 41 -34.96 2.64 37.21
CA CYS A 41 -36.03 3.25 38.01
C CYS A 41 -37.21 3.62 37.11
N THR A 42 -38.23 2.76 37.14
CA THR A 42 -39.60 3.06 36.72
C THR A 42 -40.20 4.14 37.62
N SER A 43 -41.00 5.03 37.03
CA SER A 43 -41.81 6.10 37.64
C SER A 43 -41.13 7.48 37.81
N CYS A 44 -41.36 8.37 36.84
CA CYS A 44 -42.09 9.60 37.11
C CYS A 44 -42.55 10.25 35.80
N ARG A 45 -43.81 10.66 35.83
CA ARG A 45 -44.61 11.25 34.77
C ARG A 45 -44.70 12.75 35.12
N TRP A 46 -44.30 13.66 34.23
CA TRP A 46 -44.92 14.97 33.90
C TRP A 46 -43.90 16.06 33.48
N ALA A 47 -44.33 16.79 32.44
CA ALA A 47 -44.07 18.19 32.08
C ALA A 47 -42.73 18.61 31.41
N SER A 48 -42.91 19.18 30.22
CA SER A 48 -41.97 19.92 29.34
C SER A 48 -41.76 21.38 29.83
N PRO A 49 -41.07 22.27 29.09
CA PRO A 49 -39.63 22.40 28.87
C PRO A 49 -39.08 23.73 29.44
N CYS A 50 -37.79 23.80 29.77
CA CYS A 50 -37.11 25.10 29.92
C CYS A 50 -35.75 25.03 29.23
N TYR A 51 -35.62 25.83 28.18
CA TYR A 51 -34.37 26.35 27.68
C TYR A 51 -33.61 27.01 28.83
N ASP A 52 -32.31 26.76 28.95
CA ASP A 52 -31.39 27.86 29.23
C ASP A 52 -29.97 27.56 28.76
N THR A 53 -29.46 28.61 28.13
CA THR A 53 -28.25 28.76 27.36
C THR A 53 -27.07 28.97 28.31
N ILE A 54 -25.97 28.23 28.15
CA ILE A 54 -24.65 28.67 28.64
C ILE A 54 -23.79 28.93 27.41
N SER A 55 -23.75 30.20 27.02
CA SER A 55 -22.88 30.76 26.00
C SER A 55 -21.46 30.90 26.55
N PHE A 56 -20.48 30.22 25.96
CA PHE A 56 -19.12 30.73 25.92
C PHE A 56 -18.97 31.59 24.67
N GLY A 57 -18.85 32.90 24.87
CA GLY A 57 -18.61 33.87 23.82
C GLY A 57 -17.19 33.75 23.26
N LEU A 58 -17.10 33.43 21.98
CA LEU A 58 -15.97 33.77 21.12
C LEU A 58 -16.53 34.48 19.88
N PRO A 59 -15.93 35.59 19.42
CA PRO A 59 -16.43 36.33 18.27
C PRO A 59 -16.33 35.47 16.99
N ALA A 60 -17.39 35.52 16.17
CA ALA A 60 -17.57 34.77 14.94
C ALA A 60 -16.55 35.09 13.82
N SER A 61 -15.52 35.92 14.09
CA SER A 61 -14.42 36.22 13.18
C SER A 61 -13.16 35.36 13.40
N LEU A 62 -13.16 34.43 14.38
CA LEU A 62 -12.07 33.48 14.63
C LEU A 62 -12.42 32.02 14.27
N ILE A 63 -13.60 31.78 13.68
CA ILE A 63 -13.99 30.48 13.12
C ILE A 63 -13.77 30.54 11.60
N SER A 64 -12.52 30.70 11.20
CA SER A 64 -12.09 30.44 9.83
C SER A 64 -10.71 29.78 9.90
N GLY A 65 -10.62 28.57 9.37
CA GLY A 65 -9.34 27.90 9.09
C GLY A 65 -8.86 26.84 10.10
N THR A 66 -8.92 27.07 11.42
CA THR A 66 -8.05 26.27 12.31
C THR A 66 -8.71 25.05 12.98
N VAL A 67 -10.05 24.95 13.05
CA VAL A 67 -10.73 23.82 13.73
C VAL A 67 -11.04 22.64 12.80
N VAL A 68 -11.02 22.86 11.47
CA VAL A 68 -11.25 21.77 10.49
C VAL A 68 -9.99 20.92 10.25
N ALA A 69 -8.80 21.43 10.56
CA ALA A 69 -7.53 20.74 10.31
C ALA A 69 -7.18 19.63 11.32
N CYS A 70 -7.85 19.55 12.47
CA CYS A 70 -7.48 18.58 13.52
C CYS A 70 -8.31 17.27 13.53
N LEU A 71 -9.32 17.14 12.66
CA LEU A 71 -10.17 15.93 12.61
C LEU A 71 -9.94 15.03 11.39
N TYR A 72 -9.04 15.39 10.46
CA TYR A 72 -8.79 14.63 9.22
C TYR A 72 -7.48 13.83 9.25
N ARG A 73 -7.15 13.21 10.38
CA ARG A 73 -5.88 12.46 10.54
C ARG A 73 -6.00 10.94 10.55
N ASN A 74 -7.10 10.37 10.09
CA ASN A 74 -7.22 8.91 9.85
C ASN A 74 -8.27 8.61 8.76
N ILE A 75 -7.82 8.23 7.56
CA ILE A 75 -8.68 7.73 6.46
C ILE A 75 -9.46 6.46 6.89
N HIS A 76 -9.02 5.76 7.94
CA HIS A 76 -9.67 4.56 8.44
C HIS A 76 -10.99 4.82 9.21
N ASP A 77 -11.17 6.00 9.81
CA ASP A 77 -12.39 6.31 10.57
C ASP A 77 -13.52 6.85 9.70
N MET A 78 -13.22 7.50 8.57
CA MET A 78 -14.25 8.10 7.70
C MET A 78 -15.20 7.04 7.11
N ASN A 79 -14.66 5.87 6.73
CA ASN A 79 -15.46 4.74 6.24
C ASN A 79 -16.25 4.02 7.36
N ARG A 80 -15.79 4.09 8.62
CA ARG A 80 -16.57 3.62 9.77
C ARG A 80 -17.70 4.58 10.10
N THR A 81 -17.45 5.89 10.06
CA THR A 81 -18.46 6.94 10.28
C THR A 81 -19.53 6.91 9.18
N PHE A 82 -19.15 6.69 7.92
CA PHE A 82 -20.10 6.58 6.80
C PHE A 82 -20.98 5.33 6.92
N ASN A 83 -20.38 4.17 7.25
CA ASN A 83 -21.13 2.93 7.49
C ASN A 83 -21.99 2.96 8.76
N PHE A 84 -21.60 3.73 9.78
CA PHE A 84 -22.37 3.94 11.00
C PHE A 84 -23.58 4.85 10.75
N LEU A 85 -23.41 5.94 9.99
CA LEU A 85 -24.49 6.82 9.53
C LEU A 85 -25.49 6.07 8.63
N HIS A 86 -24.99 5.24 7.70
CA HIS A 86 -25.85 4.44 6.81
C HIS A 86 -26.70 3.43 7.60
N ARG A 87 -26.13 2.75 8.61
CA ARG A 87 -26.89 1.86 9.50
C ARG A 87 -27.84 2.61 10.42
N GLY A 88 -27.46 3.79 10.89
CA GLY A 88 -28.31 4.67 11.71
C GLY A 88 -29.54 5.18 10.96
N ILE A 89 -29.40 5.52 9.68
CA ILE A 89 -30.50 5.97 8.81
C ILE A 89 -31.49 4.83 8.54
N HIS A 90 -31.00 3.61 8.28
CA HIS A 90 -31.87 2.43 8.12
C HIS A 90 -32.58 2.03 9.42
N ALA A 91 -31.90 2.13 10.57
CA ALA A 91 -32.51 1.85 11.87
C ALA A 91 -33.56 2.90 12.25
N TRP A 92 -33.33 4.17 11.91
CA TRP A 92 -34.29 5.27 12.14
C TRP A 92 -35.51 5.14 11.23
N ALA A 93 -35.34 4.87 9.93
CA ALA A 93 -36.45 4.66 9.00
C ALA A 93 -37.34 3.45 9.37
N ALA A 94 -36.73 2.39 9.95
CA ALA A 94 -37.46 1.24 10.48
C ALA A 94 -38.26 1.56 11.77
N LEU A 95 -37.84 2.56 12.55
CA LEU A 95 -38.49 2.98 13.79
C LEU A 95 -39.55 4.09 13.58
N THR A 96 -39.42 4.91 12.54
CA THR A 96 -40.29 6.08 12.31
C THR A 96 -41.26 5.94 11.13
N GLY A 97 -41.20 4.83 10.38
CA GLY A 97 -42.13 4.53 9.29
C GLY A 97 -42.10 5.54 8.12
N THR A 98 -41.03 6.33 8.01
CA THR A 98 -40.92 7.41 7.01
C THR A 98 -40.05 6.95 5.83
N PRO A 99 -40.54 6.99 4.58
CA PRO A 99 -39.76 6.56 3.43
C PRO A 99 -38.69 7.60 3.05
N VAL A 100 -37.46 7.13 2.82
CA VAL A 100 -36.34 7.94 2.30
C VAL A 100 -36.18 7.62 0.80
N LEU A 101 -36.36 8.62 -0.06
CA LEU A 101 -36.11 8.54 -1.50
C LEU A 101 -34.65 8.93 -1.78
N LEU A 102 -33.82 7.95 -2.13
CA LEU A 102 -32.50 8.17 -2.74
C LEU A 102 -32.60 7.84 -4.23
N GLY A 103 -32.44 8.85 -5.08
CA GLY A 103 -32.51 8.70 -6.53
C GLY A 103 -31.29 7.98 -7.10
N VAL A 104 -31.52 6.91 -7.85
CA VAL A 104 -30.53 6.18 -8.66
C VAL A 104 -30.81 6.48 -10.13
N PRO A 105 -29.81 6.81 -10.99
CA PRO A 105 -30.04 6.93 -12.42
C PRO A 105 -30.28 5.55 -13.03
N CYS A 106 -31.43 5.43 -13.70
CA CYS A 106 -31.86 4.24 -14.44
C CYS A 106 -31.12 4.13 -15.78
N GLY A 107 -30.32 3.06 -15.95
CA GLY A 107 -29.74 2.61 -17.23
C GLY A 107 -30.38 1.27 -17.64
N ARG A 108 -30.92 1.23 -18.86
CA ARG A 108 -31.84 0.21 -19.37
C ARG A 108 -31.25 -1.18 -19.53
N SER A 109 -32.11 -2.18 -19.33
CA SER A 109 -31.92 -3.59 -19.65
C SER A 109 -31.80 -3.85 -21.16
N LEU A 110 -30.93 -4.78 -21.52
CA LEU A 110 -31.05 -5.60 -22.72
C LEU A 110 -30.54 -7.02 -22.37
N GLU A 111 -31.46 -7.97 -22.36
CA GLU A 111 -31.24 -9.40 -22.19
C GLU A 111 -31.29 -10.11 -23.59
N PRO A 112 -31.06 -11.43 -23.71
CA PRO A 112 -29.98 -12.00 -24.53
C PRO A 112 -30.47 -12.60 -25.87
N ARG A 113 -29.58 -12.67 -26.87
CA ARG A 113 -29.81 -13.50 -28.08
C ARG A 113 -28.87 -14.70 -28.13
N ARG A 114 -29.49 -15.86 -27.99
CA ARG A 114 -28.98 -17.20 -28.32
C ARG A 114 -28.56 -17.26 -29.80
N HIS A 115 -27.38 -17.80 -30.08
CA HIS A 115 -27.16 -18.61 -31.27
C HIS A 115 -26.27 -19.81 -30.95
N MET A 116 -26.88 -20.98 -31.10
CA MET A 116 -26.20 -22.27 -31.22
C MET A 116 -25.44 -22.31 -32.56
N THR A 117 -24.20 -22.78 -32.54
CA THR A 117 -23.70 -23.67 -33.60
C THR A 117 -22.72 -24.67 -32.97
N ARG A 118 -23.02 -25.96 -33.17
CA ARG A 118 -22.24 -27.12 -32.77
C ARG A 118 -21.32 -27.56 -33.92
N CYS A 119 -20.34 -28.40 -33.56
CA CYS A 119 -19.50 -29.31 -34.37
C CYS A 119 -18.14 -28.74 -34.85
N LEU A 120 -17.01 -29.44 -34.81
CA LEU A 120 -16.62 -30.80 -34.39
C LEU A 120 -15.06 -30.86 -34.28
N THR A 121 -14.57 -31.51 -33.22
CA THR A 121 -13.33 -32.33 -33.08
C THR A 121 -12.09 -32.11 -33.97
N SER A 122 -10.90 -31.96 -33.36
CA SER A 122 -9.98 -33.09 -33.05
C SER A 122 -8.54 -32.64 -32.73
N SER A 123 -7.95 -33.27 -31.70
CA SER A 123 -6.56 -33.75 -31.55
C SER A 123 -5.41 -32.93 -32.16
N LEU A 124 -4.41 -32.59 -31.33
CA LEU A 124 -3.00 -33.00 -31.55
C LEU A 124 -2.13 -32.64 -30.33
N TYR A 125 -1.94 -33.63 -29.46
CA TYR A 125 -0.95 -33.65 -28.38
C TYR A 125 0.12 -34.67 -28.79
N THR A 126 1.26 -34.25 -29.36
CA THR A 126 2.60 -34.90 -29.22
C THR A 126 3.70 -34.25 -30.08
N ARG A 127 4.93 -34.23 -29.53
CA ARG A 127 6.27 -34.02 -30.14
C ARG A 127 6.66 -32.55 -30.42
N ARG A 128 7.81 -32.03 -29.98
CA ARG A 128 9.15 -32.67 -29.92
C ARG A 128 10.11 -31.87 -29.01
N GLN A 129 10.73 -32.55 -28.04
CA GLN A 129 12.07 -32.22 -27.56
C GLN A 129 13.13 -32.60 -28.63
N ARG A 130 14.30 -31.96 -28.50
CA ARG A 130 15.59 -32.17 -29.20
C ARG A 130 15.81 -31.34 -30.46
N LEU A 131 16.59 -30.27 -30.31
CA LEU A 131 17.84 -30.11 -31.06
C LEU A 131 18.92 -29.56 -30.11
N SER A 132 20.10 -30.13 -30.26
CA SER A 132 21.27 -30.08 -29.39
C SER A 132 22.32 -29.09 -29.91
N SER A 133 22.97 -28.39 -28.97
CA SER A 133 24.40 -28.05 -28.93
C SER A 133 25.19 -27.80 -30.23
N THR A 134 25.66 -26.56 -30.41
CA THR A 134 27.04 -26.28 -30.86
C THR A 134 27.52 -24.88 -30.41
N ALA A 135 28.46 -24.90 -29.47
CA ALA A 135 29.64 -24.05 -29.26
C ALA A 135 29.61 -22.50 -29.39
N MET A 136 29.97 -21.90 -28.24
CA MET A 136 30.95 -20.81 -28.05
C MET A 136 30.68 -19.42 -28.63
N GLN A 137 30.41 -18.48 -27.72
CA GLN A 137 31.39 -17.43 -27.39
C GLN A 137 31.10 -16.86 -25.99
N HIS A 138 32.11 -16.95 -25.12
CA HIS A 138 32.16 -16.24 -23.85
C HIS A 138 32.12 -14.73 -24.13
N ASN A 139 30.99 -14.09 -23.86
CA ASN A 139 30.99 -12.69 -23.47
C ASN A 139 30.69 -12.65 -21.98
N SER A 140 31.74 -12.36 -21.22
CA SER A 140 31.72 -11.98 -19.83
C SER A 140 30.58 -10.97 -19.57
N THR A 141 29.63 -11.40 -18.76
CA THR A 141 28.52 -10.62 -18.23
C THR A 141 29.07 -9.36 -17.55
N PRO A 142 28.52 -8.15 -17.80
CA PRO A 142 28.82 -7.04 -16.93
C PRO A 142 28.19 -7.32 -15.55
N MET A 143 29.06 -7.20 -14.55
CA MET A 143 28.81 -7.03 -13.12
C MET A 143 27.45 -6.46 -12.73
N ALA A 144 26.93 -6.91 -11.59
CA ALA A 144 25.73 -6.44 -10.90
C ALA A 144 25.40 -4.98 -11.22
N THR A 145 24.30 -4.77 -11.95
CA THR A 145 23.71 -3.45 -12.13
C THR A 145 23.39 -2.90 -10.74
N GLU A 146 24.17 -1.94 -10.30
CA GLU A 146 23.96 -1.25 -9.03
C GLU A 146 22.54 -0.68 -9.05
N VAL A 147 21.77 -1.00 -8.00
CA VAL A 147 20.38 -0.53 -7.91
C VAL A 147 20.43 0.98 -7.73
N PRO A 148 19.85 1.76 -8.66
CA PRO A 148 19.96 3.21 -8.66
C PRO A 148 19.32 3.83 -7.41
N ILE A 149 19.85 4.98 -7.01
CA ILE A 149 19.33 5.76 -5.88
C ILE A 149 17.99 6.40 -6.30
N PRO A 150 16.94 6.34 -5.47
CA PRO A 150 15.67 7.01 -5.77
C PRO A 150 15.87 8.52 -5.99
N LEU A 151 15.15 9.08 -6.96
CA LEU A 151 15.18 10.50 -7.28
C LEU A 151 14.95 11.36 -6.03
N CYS A 152 14.02 10.98 -5.16
CA CYS A 152 13.68 11.72 -3.93
C CYS A 152 14.79 11.72 -2.86
N GLU A 153 15.83 10.91 -3.02
CA GLU A 153 16.99 10.84 -2.14
C GLU A 153 18.26 11.46 -2.73
N LEU A 154 18.23 11.86 -4.01
CA LEU A 154 19.35 12.58 -4.60
C LEU A 154 19.54 13.94 -3.93
N GLN A 155 20.78 14.42 -3.94
CA GLN A 155 21.09 15.76 -3.46
C GLN A 155 20.47 16.81 -4.38
N ALA A 156 19.83 17.82 -3.80
CA ALA A 156 19.20 18.90 -4.55
C ALA A 156 20.26 19.92 -5.02
N CYS A 157 20.81 19.69 -6.22
CA CYS A 157 21.93 20.47 -6.76
C CYS A 157 21.53 21.52 -7.80
N HIS A 158 20.27 21.54 -8.23
CA HIS A 158 19.81 22.43 -9.29
C HIS A 158 18.92 23.53 -8.72
N GLU A 159 19.33 24.79 -8.85
CA GLU A 159 18.52 25.93 -8.41
C GLU A 159 17.65 26.44 -9.55
N THR A 160 16.42 26.83 -9.23
CA THR A 160 15.52 27.49 -10.18
C THR A 160 14.59 28.46 -9.45
N SER A 161 14.08 29.47 -10.16
CA SER A 161 13.09 30.37 -9.60
C SER A 161 11.74 29.66 -9.49
N ALA A 162 10.85 30.21 -8.66
CA ALA A 162 9.52 29.63 -8.50
C ALA A 162 8.70 29.74 -9.80
N GLU A 163 8.92 30.79 -10.61
CA GLU A 163 8.38 30.92 -11.96
C GLU A 163 8.95 29.87 -12.92
N GLY A 164 10.23 29.51 -12.78
CA GLY A 164 10.88 28.45 -13.55
C GLY A 164 10.28 27.08 -13.27
N VAL A 165 10.04 26.75 -12.00
CA VAL A 165 9.32 25.52 -11.61
C VAL A 165 7.90 25.51 -12.18
N GLN A 166 7.19 26.64 -12.05
CA GLN A 166 5.83 26.76 -12.57
C GLN A 166 5.77 26.60 -14.09
N ALA A 167 6.72 27.20 -14.82
CA ALA A 167 6.81 27.10 -16.26
C ALA A 167 7.06 25.65 -16.70
N LEU A 168 8.03 24.96 -16.09
CA LEU A 168 8.31 23.56 -16.36
C LEU A 168 7.06 22.70 -16.19
N PHE A 169 6.43 22.72 -15.00
CA PHE A 169 5.33 21.80 -14.76
C PHE A 169 4.04 22.17 -15.51
N LYS A 170 3.86 23.43 -15.92
CA LYS A 170 2.83 23.80 -16.91
C LYS A 170 3.09 23.18 -18.28
N GLU A 171 4.33 23.17 -18.73
CA GLU A 171 4.73 22.53 -19.99
C GLU A 171 4.49 21.01 -19.92
N LEU A 172 4.90 20.36 -18.83
CA LEU A 172 4.67 18.93 -18.63
C LEU A 172 3.17 18.59 -18.56
N ALA A 173 2.37 19.42 -17.90
CA ALA A 173 0.91 19.27 -17.85
C ALA A 173 0.25 19.46 -19.22
N ALA A 174 0.75 20.39 -20.04
CA ALA A 174 0.30 20.56 -21.43
C ALA A 174 0.60 19.30 -22.25
N ALA A 175 1.82 18.75 -22.14
CA ALA A 175 2.20 17.50 -22.79
C ALA A 175 1.32 16.31 -22.33
N THR A 176 0.95 16.27 -21.04
CA THR A 176 0.01 15.29 -20.50
C THR A 176 -1.38 15.39 -21.13
N MET A 177 -1.93 16.59 -21.25
CA MET A 177 -3.23 16.79 -21.90
C MET A 177 -3.19 16.42 -23.38
N GLU A 178 -2.11 16.78 -24.08
CA GLU A 178 -1.92 16.42 -25.48
C GLU A 178 -1.86 14.90 -25.66
N ALA A 179 -1.05 14.21 -24.85
CA ALA A 179 -0.94 12.76 -24.87
C ALA A 179 -2.27 12.06 -24.56
N ALA A 180 -3.03 12.55 -23.57
CA ALA A 180 -4.34 12.00 -23.22
C ALA A 180 -5.40 12.26 -24.32
N THR A 181 -5.31 13.40 -25.02
CA THR A 181 -6.23 13.76 -26.11
C THR A 181 -5.94 12.98 -27.38
N LEU A 182 -4.66 12.74 -27.67
CA LEU A 182 -4.18 11.91 -28.76
C LEU A 182 -4.39 10.42 -28.45
N LYS A 183 -5.61 9.97 -28.08
CA LYS A 183 -6.01 8.55 -27.95
C LYS A 183 -5.77 7.74 -29.24
N ARG A 184 -4.52 7.56 -29.59
CA ARG A 184 -3.98 7.02 -30.83
C ARG A 184 -2.63 6.46 -30.46
N LEU A 185 -2.65 5.18 -30.07
CA LEU A 185 -1.68 4.12 -30.39
C LEU A 185 -2.00 2.84 -29.61
N ASP A 186 -2.59 2.92 -28.40
CA ASP A 186 -2.87 1.76 -27.51
C ASP A 186 -4.37 1.42 -27.29
N GLY A 187 -5.32 2.08 -27.97
CA GLY A 187 -6.76 1.75 -27.83
C GLY A 187 -7.33 2.08 -26.43
N ASN A 188 -8.03 1.12 -25.81
CA ASN A 188 -8.64 1.30 -24.47
C ASN A 188 -7.63 1.26 -23.31
N ASP A 189 -6.36 0.93 -23.57
CA ASP A 189 -5.32 0.75 -22.55
C ASP A 189 -4.45 2.01 -22.33
N ALA A 190 -4.92 3.18 -22.79
CA ALA A 190 -4.30 4.46 -22.46
C ALA A 190 -4.54 4.84 -20.99
N PRO A 191 -3.55 5.41 -20.27
CA PRO A 191 -3.77 5.87 -18.91
C PRO A 191 -4.80 7.00 -18.92
N SER A 192 -5.58 7.14 -17.86
CA SER A 192 -6.49 8.26 -17.77
C SER A 192 -5.72 9.57 -17.58
N LEU A 193 -6.34 10.70 -17.94
CA LEU A 193 -5.77 12.01 -17.68
C LEU A 193 -5.52 12.21 -16.17
N GLU A 194 -6.41 11.69 -15.33
CA GLU A 194 -6.32 11.76 -13.87
C GLU A 194 -5.10 10.98 -13.35
N ASP A 195 -4.84 9.78 -13.89
CA ASP A 195 -3.66 8.98 -13.52
C ASP A 195 -2.36 9.72 -13.89
N LEU A 196 -2.27 10.26 -15.11
CA LEU A 196 -1.09 11.00 -15.56
C LEU A 196 -0.88 12.29 -14.76
N GLN A 197 -1.95 13.00 -14.39
CA GLN A 197 -1.83 14.20 -13.54
C GLN A 197 -1.35 13.83 -12.14
N THR A 198 -1.82 12.71 -11.60
CA THR A 198 -1.39 12.19 -10.30
C THR A 198 0.10 11.84 -10.32
N GLU A 199 0.54 11.11 -11.35
CA GLU A 199 1.95 10.76 -11.54
C GLU A 199 2.85 11.98 -11.73
N LEU A 200 2.40 12.99 -12.49
CA LEU A 200 3.15 14.24 -12.64
C LEU A 200 3.36 14.94 -11.28
N GLY A 201 2.35 14.87 -10.41
CA GLY A 201 2.45 15.29 -9.02
C GLY A 201 3.50 14.53 -8.22
N TRP A 202 3.58 13.22 -8.39
CA TRP A 202 4.61 12.41 -7.75
C TRP A 202 6.00 12.79 -8.24
N LEU A 203 6.19 12.97 -9.55
CA LEU A 203 7.46 13.45 -10.11
C LEU A 203 7.86 14.80 -9.51
N PHE A 204 6.91 15.73 -9.36
CA PHE A 204 7.15 17.01 -8.69
C PHE A 204 7.64 16.84 -7.26
N LEU A 205 6.95 16.01 -6.47
CA LEU A 205 7.29 15.78 -5.06
C LEU A 205 8.65 15.09 -4.91
N ASP A 206 8.99 14.15 -5.78
CA ASP A 206 10.28 13.48 -5.77
C ASP A 206 11.40 14.41 -6.23
N ALA A 207 11.16 15.28 -7.22
CA ALA A 207 12.15 16.20 -7.74
C ALA A 207 12.45 17.38 -6.81
N CYS A 208 11.45 17.91 -6.11
CA CYS A 208 11.60 19.13 -5.30
C CYS A 208 12.08 18.84 -3.88
N CYS A 209 13.16 19.51 -3.46
CA CYS A 209 13.62 19.44 -2.09
C CYS A 209 12.97 20.53 -1.25
N LEU A 210 12.21 20.14 -0.24
CA LEU A 210 11.49 21.05 0.65
C LEU A 210 12.15 21.02 2.04
N GLU A 211 13.29 21.71 2.20
CA GLU A 211 14.19 21.58 3.37
C GLU A 211 13.63 22.20 4.67
N ASP A 212 12.63 23.09 4.63
CA ASP A 212 12.18 23.85 5.82
C ASP A 212 10.93 23.28 6.51
N ALA A 213 10.79 23.46 7.83
CA ALA A 213 9.68 22.93 8.65
C ALA A 213 8.25 23.30 8.18
N VAL A 214 8.12 24.34 7.34
CA VAL A 214 6.88 24.75 6.64
C VAL A 214 6.50 23.75 5.52
N SER A 215 7.41 22.84 5.15
CA SER A 215 7.26 21.84 4.09
C SER A 215 6.53 20.57 4.49
N ARG A 216 6.40 20.27 5.79
CA ARG A 216 5.74 19.03 6.24
C ARG A 216 4.24 19.05 6.00
N ASP A 217 3.64 20.24 6.03
CA ASP A 217 2.25 20.45 5.62
C ASP A 217 2.09 20.29 4.08
N TRP A 218 3.14 20.55 3.30
CA TRP A 218 3.13 20.42 1.84
C TRP A 218 3.09 18.97 1.33
N GLN A 219 3.66 17.99 2.03
CA GLN A 219 3.49 16.58 1.65
C GLN A 219 2.05 16.07 1.82
N ALA A 220 1.23 16.76 2.63
CA ALA A 220 -0.20 16.49 2.76
C ALA A 220 -1.00 17.27 1.70
N ILE A 221 -0.58 18.49 1.33
CA ILE A 221 -1.22 19.34 0.31
C ILE A 221 -0.90 18.89 -1.12
N GLY A 222 0.36 18.61 -1.45
CA GLY A 222 0.80 18.21 -2.79
C GLY A 222 0.25 16.85 -3.26
N ARG A 223 -0.30 16.04 -2.35
CA ARG A 223 -1.05 14.80 -2.68
C ARG A 223 -2.51 15.05 -3.07
N HIS A 224 -3.07 16.22 -2.77
CA HIS A 224 -4.50 16.52 -2.92
C HIS A 224 -4.81 17.81 -3.69
N GLU A 225 -3.87 18.75 -3.83
CA GLU A 225 -4.08 20.05 -4.49
C GLU A 225 -2.94 20.36 -5.47
N LEU A 226 -2.99 19.72 -6.63
CA LEU A 226 -2.26 20.15 -7.83
C LEU A 226 -3.10 21.09 -8.70
N SER A 227 -4.21 21.62 -8.18
CA SER A 227 -5.06 22.60 -8.87
C SER A 227 -4.25 23.80 -9.38
N TRP A 228 -3.17 24.17 -8.69
CA TRP A 228 -2.25 25.22 -9.12
C TRP A 228 -1.42 24.86 -10.36
N LEU A 229 -1.16 23.56 -10.64
CA LEU A 229 -0.60 23.12 -11.93
C LEU A 229 -1.54 23.44 -13.08
N GLN A 230 -2.85 23.46 -12.81
CA GLN A 230 -3.89 23.87 -13.74
C GLN A 230 -4.16 25.38 -13.71
N GLY A 231 -3.41 26.14 -12.91
CA GLY A 231 -3.55 27.59 -12.77
C GLY A 231 -4.62 28.03 -11.75
N GLU A 232 -5.20 27.10 -10.99
CA GLU A 232 -6.22 27.39 -9.98
C GLU A 232 -5.60 27.42 -8.57
N GLY A 233 -5.73 28.58 -7.90
CA GLY A 233 -5.27 28.76 -6.52
C GLY A 233 -3.84 29.35 -6.38
N PRO A 234 -3.54 30.00 -5.25
CA PRO A 234 -2.25 30.64 -5.04
C PRO A 234 -1.16 29.61 -4.71
N MET A 235 -0.17 29.48 -5.59
CA MET A 235 1.09 28.81 -5.25
C MET A 235 1.80 29.67 -4.18
N PRO A 236 2.25 29.11 -3.04
CA PRO A 236 3.02 29.88 -2.05
C PRO A 236 4.43 30.10 -2.59
N LEU A 237 4.53 31.10 -3.46
CA LEU A 237 5.70 31.57 -4.19
C LEU A 237 6.76 32.26 -3.31
N HIS A 238 6.51 32.45 -2.01
CA HIS A 238 7.31 33.34 -1.17
C HIS A 238 8.41 32.66 -0.34
N LEU A 239 8.64 31.35 -0.51
CA LEU A 239 9.64 30.60 0.25
C LEU A 239 10.79 30.17 -0.67
N LEU A 240 11.77 31.07 -0.83
CA LEU A 240 13.16 30.80 -1.25
C LEU A 240 13.35 30.22 -2.68
N PRO A 241 14.59 30.25 -3.24
CA PRO A 241 14.87 29.53 -4.49
C PRO A 241 14.54 28.03 -4.34
N TRP A 242 13.91 27.46 -5.36
CA TRP A 242 13.59 26.04 -5.38
C TRP A 242 14.83 25.24 -5.75
N ARG A 243 15.12 24.21 -4.96
CA ARG A 243 16.21 23.27 -5.23
C ARG A 243 15.62 21.96 -5.76
N LEU A 244 16.01 21.60 -6.98
CA LEU A 244 15.63 20.37 -7.65
C LEU A 244 16.74 19.33 -7.54
N ARG A 245 16.32 18.07 -7.44
CA ARG A 245 17.17 16.87 -7.40
C ARG A 245 17.61 16.38 -8.78
N ALA A 246 16.99 16.90 -9.83
CA ALA A 246 17.39 16.74 -11.22
C ALA A 246 17.15 18.07 -11.96
N SER A 247 17.85 18.28 -13.07
CA SER A 247 17.67 19.46 -13.91
C SER A 247 16.30 19.47 -14.58
N VAL A 248 15.86 20.65 -15.02
CA VAL A 248 14.62 20.85 -15.79
C VAL A 248 14.59 19.94 -17.03
N ASP A 249 15.69 19.87 -17.77
CA ASP A 249 15.80 19.05 -18.98
C ASP A 249 15.71 17.55 -18.68
N GLU A 250 16.31 17.10 -17.57
CA GLU A 250 16.22 15.70 -17.13
C GLU A 250 14.78 15.35 -16.73
N LEU A 251 14.10 16.21 -15.97
CA LEU A 251 12.70 15.98 -15.57
C LEU A 251 11.76 15.94 -16.77
N ALA A 252 11.95 16.84 -17.74
CA ALA A 252 11.21 16.83 -18.99
C ALA A 252 11.50 15.56 -19.82
N ALA A 253 12.74 15.10 -19.87
CA ALA A 253 13.12 13.86 -20.53
C ALA A 253 12.48 12.62 -19.86
N LEU A 254 12.47 12.55 -18.52
CA LEU A 254 11.77 11.47 -17.79
C LEU A 254 10.27 11.48 -18.11
N TRP A 255 9.62 12.64 -18.08
CA TRP A 255 8.19 12.74 -18.38
C TRP A 255 7.86 12.38 -19.84
N THR A 256 8.70 12.81 -20.77
CA THR A 256 8.57 12.45 -22.19
C THR A 256 8.67 10.93 -22.38
N ARG A 257 9.62 10.28 -21.71
CA ARG A 257 9.75 8.81 -21.74
C ARG A 257 8.54 8.13 -21.11
N ARG A 258 8.01 8.65 -19.99
CA ARG A 258 6.79 8.12 -19.36
C ARG A 258 5.61 8.10 -20.33
N LEU A 259 5.42 9.19 -21.09
CA LEU A 259 4.32 9.33 -22.05
C LEU A 259 4.53 8.48 -23.32
N GLN A 260 5.76 8.45 -23.86
CA GLN A 260 6.04 7.80 -25.15
C GLN A 260 6.32 6.31 -25.04
N GLU A 261 7.13 5.89 -24.06
CA GLU A 261 7.58 4.49 -23.89
C GLU A 261 6.62 3.67 -23.02
N ARG A 262 5.68 4.34 -22.33
CA ARG A 262 4.83 3.73 -21.30
C ARG A 262 5.64 3.13 -20.15
N THR A 263 6.86 3.62 -19.92
CA THR A 263 7.71 3.16 -18.81
C THR A 263 7.11 3.65 -17.50
N PRO A 264 6.85 2.79 -16.50
CA PRO A 264 6.33 3.22 -15.20
C PRO A 264 7.16 4.34 -14.60
N LEU A 265 6.50 5.37 -14.04
CA LEU A 265 7.20 6.52 -13.45
C LEU A 265 8.19 6.07 -12.37
N GLN A 266 7.83 5.06 -11.57
CA GLN A 266 8.66 4.51 -10.50
C GLN A 266 9.98 3.91 -11.02
N TYR A 267 10.01 3.38 -12.25
CA TYR A 267 11.26 2.91 -12.85
C TYR A 267 12.10 4.03 -13.45
N LEU A 268 11.46 5.15 -13.83
CA LEU A 268 12.15 6.34 -14.32
C LEU A 268 12.76 7.15 -13.16
N THR A 269 12.07 7.24 -12.04
CA THR A 269 12.53 7.93 -10.82
C THR A 269 13.23 6.99 -9.84
N HIS A 270 13.25 5.70 -10.12
CA HIS A 270 13.73 4.64 -9.22
C HIS A 270 13.08 4.67 -7.83
N THR A 271 11.88 5.24 -7.71
CA THR A 271 11.23 5.56 -6.45
C THR A 271 9.90 4.82 -6.33
N ALA A 272 9.75 4.01 -5.28
CA ALA A 272 8.46 3.48 -4.86
C ALA A 272 8.22 3.84 -3.38
N HIS A 273 7.26 4.74 -3.14
CA HIS A 273 6.75 5.02 -1.80
C HIS A 273 5.85 3.87 -1.38
N TRP A 274 6.19 3.19 -0.28
CA TRP A 274 5.46 2.03 0.21
C TRP A 274 5.43 2.04 1.74
N ARG A 275 4.24 2.05 2.32
CA ARG A 275 4.03 2.34 3.76
C ARG A 275 4.79 3.60 4.20
N ASP A 276 5.68 3.46 5.18
CA ASP A 276 6.50 4.51 5.77
C ASP A 276 7.94 4.53 5.22
N VAL A 277 8.21 3.82 4.12
CA VAL A 277 9.54 3.73 3.50
C VAL A 277 9.54 4.08 2.02
N VAL A 278 10.72 4.41 1.51
CA VAL A 278 10.98 4.56 0.08
C VAL A 278 11.88 3.41 -0.38
N LEU A 279 11.40 2.62 -1.33
CA LEU A 279 12.12 1.52 -1.92
C LEU A 279 12.71 1.95 -3.27
N ALA A 280 13.99 1.61 -3.50
CA ALA A 280 14.56 1.70 -4.82
C ALA A 280 14.02 0.57 -5.69
N VAL A 281 13.55 0.92 -6.87
CA VAL A 281 12.96 -0.02 -7.82
C VAL A 281 13.50 0.21 -9.23
N GLY A 282 13.43 -0.84 -10.03
CA GLY A 282 13.79 -0.84 -11.44
C GLY A 282 13.21 -2.07 -12.12
N PRO A 283 13.44 -2.25 -13.44
CA PRO A 283 12.81 -3.30 -14.24
C PRO A 283 13.06 -4.75 -13.77
N SER A 284 13.98 -4.95 -12.82
CA SER A 284 14.30 -6.25 -12.24
C SER A 284 13.37 -6.73 -11.12
N VAL A 285 12.45 -5.89 -10.63
CA VAL A 285 11.55 -6.19 -9.51
C VAL A 285 10.15 -5.70 -9.78
N LEU A 286 9.12 -6.38 -9.26
CA LEU A 286 7.76 -5.86 -9.24
C LEU A 286 7.73 -4.51 -8.49
N ILE A 287 7.02 -3.52 -9.01
CA ILE A 287 6.74 -2.28 -8.25
C ILE A 287 5.78 -2.65 -7.11
N PRO A 288 6.16 -2.43 -5.83
CA PRO A 288 5.32 -2.80 -4.69
C PRO A 288 3.93 -2.17 -4.79
N ARG A 289 2.89 -2.99 -4.60
CA ARG A 289 1.50 -2.53 -4.68
C ARG A 289 1.01 -2.06 -3.31
N PRO A 290 0.15 -1.01 -3.24
CA PRO A 290 -0.46 -0.56 -1.98
C PRO A 290 -1.27 -1.66 -1.28
N GLU A 291 -1.94 -2.53 -2.03
CA GLU A 291 -2.75 -3.61 -1.47
C GLU A 291 -1.90 -4.61 -0.69
N THR A 292 -0.68 -4.89 -1.18
CA THR A 292 0.28 -5.79 -0.53
C THR A 292 0.71 -5.31 0.86
N GLU A 293 0.50 -4.03 1.19
CA GLU A 293 0.72 -3.51 2.54
C GLU A 293 -0.11 -4.26 3.59
N LEU A 294 -1.29 -4.78 3.22
CA LEU A 294 -2.15 -5.53 4.14
C LEU A 294 -1.48 -6.79 4.69
N LEU A 295 -0.54 -7.42 3.98
CA LEU A 295 0.23 -8.55 4.50
C LEU A 295 1.02 -8.19 5.77
N ILE A 296 1.54 -6.95 5.83
CA ILE A 296 2.23 -6.43 7.03
C ILE A 296 1.23 -6.17 8.15
N ASP A 297 0.02 -5.68 7.86
CA ASP A 297 -1.02 -5.46 8.88
C ASP A 297 -1.51 -6.80 9.47
N PHE A 298 -1.63 -7.83 8.64
CA PHE A 298 -1.97 -9.17 9.11
C PHE A 298 -0.84 -9.78 9.95
N ALA A 299 0.41 -9.60 9.56
CA ALA A 299 1.58 -9.99 10.35
C ALA A 299 1.61 -9.28 11.72
N GLU A 300 1.38 -7.97 11.75
CA GLU A 300 1.31 -7.18 12.98
C GLU A 300 0.16 -7.66 13.89
N SER A 301 -1.01 -7.95 13.31
CA SER A 301 -2.15 -8.52 14.03
C SER A 301 -1.84 -9.90 14.61
N ALA A 302 -1.09 -10.74 13.90
CA ALA A 302 -0.65 -12.05 14.40
C ALA A 302 0.34 -11.88 15.56
N LEU A 303 1.35 -11.01 15.42
CA LEU A 303 2.34 -10.72 16.47
C LEU A 303 1.69 -10.16 17.75
N ARG A 304 0.65 -9.33 17.62
CA ARG A 304 -0.13 -8.83 18.77
C ARG A 304 -0.93 -9.92 19.48
N ARG A 305 -1.41 -10.92 18.74
CA ARG A 305 -2.19 -12.04 19.29
C ARG A 305 -1.30 -13.07 19.97
N ASP A 306 -0.11 -13.33 19.43
CA ASP A 306 0.86 -14.24 20.02
C ASP A 306 2.29 -13.67 19.95
N ALA A 307 2.75 -13.15 21.09
CA ALA A 307 4.08 -12.59 21.23
C ALA A 307 5.21 -13.62 21.03
N ARG A 308 4.93 -14.93 21.14
CA ARG A 308 5.93 -15.99 20.90
C ARG A 308 6.41 -16.01 19.45
N LEU A 309 5.56 -15.57 18.51
CA LEU A 309 5.93 -15.43 17.10
C LEU A 309 7.02 -14.36 16.89
N ALA A 310 7.12 -13.38 17.79
CA ALA A 310 8.13 -12.33 17.70
C ALA A 310 9.55 -12.87 17.97
N ALA A 311 9.69 -13.89 18.83
CA ALA A 311 10.96 -14.50 19.20
C ALA A 311 11.56 -15.42 18.12
N ARG A 312 10.78 -15.73 17.07
CA ARG A 312 11.19 -16.59 15.96
C ARG A 312 11.48 -15.78 14.69
N PRO A 313 12.32 -16.29 13.77
CA PRO A 313 12.55 -15.65 12.48
C PRO A 313 11.27 -15.66 11.63
N TRP A 314 11.13 -14.66 10.77
CA TRP A 314 10.04 -14.57 9.79
C TRP A 314 10.60 -14.67 8.37
N VAL A 315 9.77 -15.11 7.44
CA VAL A 315 10.20 -15.36 6.06
C VAL A 315 9.33 -14.60 5.07
N ASP A 316 9.98 -13.98 4.09
CA ASP A 316 9.38 -13.38 2.90
C ASP A 316 9.79 -14.20 1.66
N LEU A 317 8.83 -14.87 1.03
CA LEU A 317 9.05 -15.71 -0.15
C LEU A 317 8.68 -14.96 -1.43
N GLY A 318 9.63 -14.79 -2.34
CA GLY A 318 9.46 -13.96 -3.55
C GLY A 318 9.62 -12.47 -3.24
N THR A 319 10.70 -12.11 -2.54
CA THR A 319 10.83 -10.80 -1.88
C THR A 319 10.86 -9.59 -2.82
N GLY A 320 11.22 -9.76 -4.09
CA GLY A 320 11.26 -8.71 -5.09
C GLY A 320 12.18 -7.56 -4.66
N SER A 321 11.59 -6.37 -4.47
CA SER A 321 12.29 -5.18 -3.98
C SER A 321 12.66 -5.23 -2.49
N GLY A 322 12.22 -6.25 -1.75
CA GLY A 322 12.37 -6.34 -0.30
C GLY A 322 11.26 -5.65 0.48
N ALA A 323 10.14 -5.27 -0.16
CA ALA A 323 9.07 -4.51 0.50
C ALA A 323 8.53 -5.23 1.75
N LEU A 324 8.08 -6.47 1.61
CA LEU A 324 7.56 -7.26 2.72
C LEU A 324 8.66 -7.55 3.75
N ALA A 325 9.85 -7.96 3.31
CA ALA A 325 10.97 -8.20 4.21
C ALA A 325 11.35 -6.97 5.06
N CYS A 326 11.45 -5.78 4.46
CA CYS A 326 11.75 -4.54 5.16
C CYS A 326 10.60 -4.14 6.10
N GLY A 327 9.35 -4.27 5.65
CA GLY A 327 8.17 -4.03 6.47
C GLY A 327 8.14 -4.92 7.72
N LEU A 328 8.39 -6.22 7.56
CA LEU A 328 8.48 -7.18 8.67
C LEU A 328 9.64 -6.85 9.62
N ALA A 329 10.81 -6.47 9.09
CA ALA A 329 11.96 -6.13 9.92
C ALA A 329 11.70 -4.90 10.79
N ARG A 330 10.99 -3.91 10.26
CA ARG A 330 10.55 -2.71 11.02
C ARG A 330 9.53 -3.06 12.10
N LEU A 331 8.65 -4.02 11.86
CA LEU A 331 7.69 -4.50 12.88
C LEU A 331 8.38 -5.27 14.02
N LYS A 332 9.31 -6.17 13.69
CA LYS A 332 9.91 -7.10 14.66
C LYS A 332 11.06 -6.48 15.45
N GLY A 333 11.91 -5.71 14.78
CA GLY A 333 13.20 -5.27 15.34
C GLY A 333 14.18 -6.42 15.59
N GLY A 334 15.44 -6.06 15.83
CA GLY A 334 16.51 -7.01 16.17
C GLY A 334 17.17 -7.71 14.96
N PRO A 335 18.43 -8.18 15.13
CA PRO A 335 19.22 -8.75 14.04
C PRO A 335 18.71 -10.14 13.61
N GLY A 336 18.82 -10.46 12.32
CA GLY A 336 18.44 -11.75 11.74
C GLY A 336 16.97 -12.11 11.92
N SER A 337 16.11 -11.11 12.12
CA SER A 337 14.70 -11.34 12.45
C SER A 337 13.86 -11.71 11.22
N VAL A 338 14.36 -11.44 10.01
CA VAL A 338 13.67 -11.70 8.74
C VAL A 338 14.61 -12.33 7.72
N HIS A 339 14.16 -13.40 7.08
CA HIS A 339 14.81 -14.03 5.94
C HIS A 339 13.99 -13.79 4.68
N ALA A 340 14.63 -13.36 3.61
CA ALA A 340 13.98 -13.03 2.35
C ALA A 340 14.57 -13.90 1.24
N VAL A 341 13.71 -14.50 0.40
CA VAL A 341 14.16 -15.33 -0.72
C VAL A 341 13.61 -14.80 -2.03
N ASP A 342 14.44 -14.71 -3.05
CA ASP A 342 14.00 -14.48 -4.43
C ASP A 342 14.73 -15.41 -5.39
N LEU A 343 14.02 -15.87 -6.43
CA LEU A 343 14.62 -16.67 -7.48
C LEU A 343 15.54 -15.82 -8.36
N SER A 344 15.17 -14.57 -8.59
CA SER A 344 15.89 -13.62 -9.42
C SER A 344 17.11 -13.07 -8.68
N PRO A 345 18.34 -13.26 -9.19
CA PRO A 345 19.55 -12.72 -8.56
C PRO A 345 19.54 -11.19 -8.51
N THR A 346 18.93 -10.52 -9.50
CA THR A 346 18.80 -9.06 -9.55
C THR A 346 17.74 -8.54 -8.58
N ALA A 347 16.64 -9.27 -8.37
CA ALA A 347 15.67 -8.94 -7.33
C ALA A 347 16.28 -9.10 -5.94
N ALA A 348 16.96 -10.23 -5.67
CA ALA A 348 17.68 -10.43 -4.41
C ALA A 348 18.76 -9.35 -4.16
N ALA A 349 19.44 -8.87 -5.20
CA ALA A 349 20.36 -7.73 -5.09
C ALA A 349 19.62 -6.43 -4.73
N THR A 350 18.47 -6.16 -5.36
CA THR A 350 17.60 -5.01 -5.08
C THR A 350 17.12 -5.01 -3.63
N ALA A 351 16.60 -6.14 -3.14
CA ALA A 351 16.19 -6.30 -1.75
C ALA A 351 17.34 -6.04 -0.76
N ARG A 352 18.56 -6.53 -1.04
CA ARG A 352 19.74 -6.24 -0.21
C ARG A 352 20.10 -4.76 -0.20
N THR A 353 20.03 -4.09 -1.35
CA THR A 353 20.30 -2.66 -1.43
C THR A 353 19.27 -1.85 -0.66
N ASN A 354 17.98 -2.18 -0.77
CA ASN A 354 16.92 -1.52 -0.01
C ASN A 354 17.08 -1.76 1.49
N ALA A 355 17.36 -3.00 1.92
CA ALA A 355 17.63 -3.29 3.33
C ALA A 355 18.78 -2.42 3.88
N ARG A 356 19.91 -2.33 3.15
CA ARG A 356 21.05 -1.46 3.55
C ARG A 356 20.69 0.02 3.58
N ARG A 357 20.04 0.53 2.54
CA ARG A 357 19.64 1.94 2.44
C ARG A 357 18.70 2.35 3.59
N LEU A 358 17.88 1.41 4.05
CA LEU A 358 16.95 1.62 5.16
C LEU A 358 17.56 1.32 6.54
N GLY A 359 18.85 0.94 6.64
CA GLY A 359 19.51 0.58 7.90
C GLY A 359 19.01 -0.74 8.51
N LEU A 360 18.50 -1.65 7.67
CA LEU A 360 17.89 -2.92 8.04
C LEU A 360 18.76 -4.13 7.64
N GLU A 361 19.99 -3.93 7.18
CA GLU A 361 20.90 -4.98 6.72
C GLU A 361 21.25 -6.01 7.79
N HIS A 362 21.18 -5.62 9.06
CA HIS A 362 21.36 -6.53 10.18
C HIS A 362 20.11 -7.34 10.48
N SER A 363 18.93 -6.85 10.13
CA SER A 363 17.62 -7.47 10.41
C SER A 363 17.14 -8.37 9.27
N VAL A 364 17.48 -8.03 8.02
CA VAL A 364 17.01 -8.72 6.82
C VAL A 364 18.15 -9.50 6.16
N HIS A 365 18.03 -10.83 6.15
CA HIS A 365 18.95 -11.73 5.45
C HIS A 365 18.36 -12.20 4.12
N VAL A 366 18.89 -11.68 3.00
CA VAL A 366 18.39 -12.00 1.66
C VAL A 366 19.21 -13.08 0.97
N VAL A 367 18.56 -14.17 0.57
CA VAL A 367 19.17 -15.32 -0.12
C VAL A 367 18.57 -15.47 -1.51
N GLN A 368 19.39 -15.79 -2.50
CA GLN A 368 18.89 -16.19 -3.82
C GLN A 368 18.51 -17.67 -3.79
N GLY A 369 17.32 -18.02 -4.27
CA GLY A 369 16.91 -19.41 -4.41
C GLY A 369 15.43 -19.57 -4.74
N SER A 370 14.97 -20.81 -4.85
CA SER A 370 13.57 -21.10 -5.10
C SER A 370 12.82 -21.30 -3.78
N TRP A 371 11.87 -20.41 -3.50
CA TRP A 371 10.94 -20.54 -2.37
C TRP A 371 11.66 -20.85 -1.05
N ALA A 372 11.22 -21.86 -0.31
CA ALA A 372 11.81 -22.22 0.98
C ALA A 372 13.16 -22.95 0.89
N GLN A 373 13.53 -23.49 -0.29
CA GLN A 373 14.66 -24.41 -0.43
C GLN A 373 15.97 -23.94 0.24
N PRO A 374 16.45 -22.69 0.02
CA PRO A 374 17.72 -22.26 0.61
C PRO A 374 17.66 -22.07 2.13
N LEU A 375 16.47 -22.03 2.74
CA LEU A 375 16.29 -21.79 4.17
C LEU A 375 16.07 -23.09 4.97
N LEU A 376 15.64 -24.17 4.31
CA LEU A 376 15.31 -25.44 4.99
C LEU A 376 16.44 -26.03 5.84
N PRO A 377 17.73 -25.99 5.43
CA PRO A 377 18.81 -26.54 6.25
C PRO A 377 18.92 -25.93 7.66
N ASP A 378 18.59 -24.65 7.79
CA ASP A 378 18.79 -23.88 9.02
C ASP A 378 17.50 -23.54 9.77
N LEU A 379 16.35 -23.48 9.06
CA LEU A 379 15.11 -22.90 9.59
C LEU A 379 13.90 -23.85 9.57
N ALA A 380 14.07 -25.13 9.25
CA ALA A 380 12.95 -26.09 9.29
C ALA A 380 12.29 -26.14 10.68
N GLY A 381 10.97 -25.93 10.74
CA GLY A 381 10.17 -25.89 11.97
C GLY A 381 10.51 -24.75 12.94
N ALA A 382 11.31 -23.77 12.52
CA ALA A 382 11.82 -22.73 13.40
C ALA A 382 11.06 -21.39 13.27
N CYS A 383 10.42 -21.13 12.13
CA CYS A 383 9.88 -19.81 11.80
C CYS A 383 8.58 -19.50 12.53
N GLY A 384 8.41 -18.24 12.93
CA GLY A 384 7.19 -17.72 13.53
C GLY A 384 6.17 -17.22 12.51
N GLY A 385 6.63 -16.85 11.31
CA GLY A 385 5.74 -16.41 10.24
C GLY A 385 6.35 -16.55 8.85
N VAL A 386 5.49 -16.77 7.85
CA VAL A 386 5.82 -16.76 6.43
C VAL A 386 4.82 -15.83 5.73
N VAL A 387 5.31 -14.90 4.93
CA VAL A 387 4.51 -14.05 4.05
C VAL A 387 4.96 -14.22 2.60
N SER A 388 4.05 -14.04 1.66
CA SER A 388 4.40 -14.02 0.23
C SER A 388 3.35 -13.26 -0.57
N ASN A 389 3.82 -12.45 -1.52
CA ASN A 389 3.05 -11.98 -2.66
C ASN A 389 3.62 -12.65 -3.92
N PRO A 390 3.19 -13.88 -4.24
CA PRO A 390 3.73 -14.64 -5.36
C PRO A 390 3.11 -14.19 -6.70
N PRO A 391 3.71 -14.57 -7.85
CA PRO A 391 3.09 -14.34 -9.14
C PRO A 391 1.79 -15.16 -9.24
N TYR A 392 0.70 -14.50 -9.62
CA TYR A 392 -0.64 -15.10 -9.61
C TYR A 392 -1.46 -14.84 -10.89
N ILE A 393 -0.89 -14.14 -11.87
CA ILE A 393 -1.61 -13.78 -13.11
C ILE A 393 -1.52 -14.96 -14.09
N PRO A 394 -2.64 -15.44 -14.65
CA PRO A 394 -2.60 -16.46 -15.69
C PRO A 394 -1.76 -16.04 -16.89
N SER A 395 -0.90 -16.93 -17.40
CA SER A 395 0.05 -16.59 -18.47
C SER A 395 -0.61 -16.00 -19.72
N HIS A 396 -1.84 -16.43 -20.02
CA HIS A 396 -2.59 -15.94 -21.18
C HIS A 396 -3.10 -14.50 -21.02
N CYS A 397 -3.20 -13.98 -19.79
CA CYS A 397 -3.60 -12.61 -19.50
C CYS A 397 -2.42 -11.63 -19.54
N LEU A 398 -1.18 -12.09 -19.44
CA LEU A 398 -0.01 -11.21 -19.38
C LEU A 398 0.11 -10.23 -20.56
N PRO A 399 -0.13 -10.64 -21.82
CA PRO A 399 -0.07 -9.72 -22.96
C PRO A 399 -1.20 -8.68 -22.96
N GLU A 400 -2.28 -8.91 -22.20
CA GLU A 400 -3.46 -8.05 -22.11
C GLU A 400 -3.40 -7.08 -20.91
N LEU A 401 -2.35 -7.16 -20.10
CA LEU A 401 -2.13 -6.20 -19.03
C LEU A 401 -1.81 -4.81 -19.61
N GLN A 402 -2.01 -3.78 -18.80
CA GLN A 402 -1.61 -2.42 -19.14
C GLN A 402 -0.16 -2.39 -19.64
N ALA A 403 0.12 -1.54 -20.63
CA ALA A 403 1.41 -1.47 -21.30
C ALA A 403 2.57 -1.26 -20.30
N GLU A 404 2.36 -0.43 -19.28
CA GLU A 404 3.27 -0.21 -18.15
C GLU A 404 3.69 -1.51 -17.48
N VAL A 405 2.75 -2.44 -17.29
CA VAL A 405 2.99 -3.73 -16.62
C VAL A 405 3.52 -4.76 -17.61
N ALA A 406 2.81 -4.98 -18.71
CA ALA A 406 3.12 -6.03 -19.68
C ALA A 406 4.51 -5.87 -20.33
N ARG A 407 4.92 -4.61 -20.60
CA ARG A 407 6.16 -4.31 -21.33
C ARG A 407 7.37 -4.12 -20.41
N HIS A 408 7.17 -3.71 -19.16
CA HIS A 408 8.27 -3.24 -18.30
C HIS A 408 8.44 -4.01 -16.99
N GLU A 409 7.38 -4.58 -16.41
CA GLU A 409 7.52 -5.35 -15.18
C GLU A 409 7.96 -6.80 -15.48
N PRO A 410 8.80 -7.41 -14.61
CA PRO A 410 9.36 -8.72 -14.89
C PRO A 410 8.25 -9.77 -14.88
N TRP A 411 8.04 -10.47 -15.99
CA TRP A 411 7.03 -11.53 -16.09
C TRP A 411 7.24 -12.63 -15.04
N LEU A 412 8.48 -12.87 -14.61
CA LEU A 412 8.78 -13.80 -13.52
C LEU A 412 8.05 -13.44 -12.20
N ALA A 413 7.77 -12.16 -11.96
CA ALA A 413 7.04 -11.69 -10.79
C ALA A 413 5.52 -11.59 -11.00
N LEU A 414 5.03 -11.88 -12.22
CA LEU A 414 3.62 -11.76 -12.60
C LEU A 414 2.98 -13.12 -12.94
N ASP A 415 3.69 -13.94 -13.71
CA ASP A 415 3.20 -15.18 -14.30
C ASP A 415 2.98 -16.29 -13.26
N GLY A 416 1.72 -16.48 -12.86
CA GLY A 416 1.31 -17.55 -11.97
C GLY A 416 1.14 -18.90 -12.68
N GLY A 417 1.41 -18.94 -13.98
CA GLY A 417 1.33 -20.13 -14.81
C GLY A 417 0.01 -20.30 -15.55
N VAL A 418 -0.18 -21.50 -16.10
CA VAL A 418 -1.33 -21.80 -16.96
C VAL A 418 -2.60 -22.08 -16.15
N GLY A 419 -3.76 -22.03 -16.82
CA GLY A 419 -5.04 -22.36 -16.20
C GLY A 419 -5.41 -21.41 -15.06
N ALA A 420 -5.59 -21.94 -13.85
CA ALA A 420 -5.95 -21.17 -12.66
C ALA A 420 -4.77 -20.39 -12.04
N ALA A 421 -3.58 -20.44 -12.66
CA ALA A 421 -2.38 -19.74 -12.21
C ALA A 421 -1.97 -20.10 -10.78
N LEU A 422 -1.87 -21.40 -10.50
CA LEU A 422 -1.58 -21.93 -9.16
C LEU A 422 -0.17 -22.52 -9.01
N ASP A 423 0.67 -22.42 -10.04
CA ASP A 423 1.91 -23.18 -10.18
C ASP A 423 2.91 -22.91 -9.03
N CYS A 424 2.91 -21.68 -8.51
CA CYS A 424 3.76 -21.27 -7.39
C CYS A 424 3.20 -21.63 -6.02
N PHE A 425 1.88 -21.78 -5.86
CA PHE A 425 1.26 -21.93 -4.54
C PHE A 425 1.56 -23.28 -3.91
N GLU A 426 1.65 -24.36 -4.68
CA GLU A 426 2.02 -25.69 -4.17
C GLU A 426 3.41 -25.69 -3.49
N PRO A 427 4.52 -25.29 -4.16
CA PRO A 427 5.83 -25.26 -3.51
C PRO A 427 5.91 -24.23 -2.37
N ILE A 428 5.14 -23.12 -2.43
CA ILE A 428 5.04 -22.17 -1.31
C ILE A 428 4.38 -22.82 -0.10
N VAL A 429 3.24 -23.48 -0.27
CA VAL A 429 2.50 -24.13 0.82
C VAL A 429 3.32 -25.24 1.47
N GLN A 430 3.98 -26.06 0.65
CA GLN A 430 4.89 -27.11 1.14
C GLN A 430 6.08 -26.52 1.89
N GLY A 431 6.71 -25.49 1.32
CA GLY A 431 7.83 -24.79 1.95
C GLY A 431 7.45 -24.10 3.26
N ALA A 432 6.30 -23.43 3.29
CA ALA A 432 5.78 -22.79 4.50
C ALA A 432 5.49 -23.81 5.59
N SER A 433 4.89 -24.96 5.25
CA SER A 433 4.64 -26.05 6.20
C SER A 433 5.92 -26.59 6.84
N ALA A 434 7.01 -26.67 6.04
CA ALA A 434 8.30 -27.14 6.50
C ALA A 434 9.09 -26.09 7.32
N LEU A 435 8.92 -24.80 7.02
CA LEU A 435 9.61 -23.70 7.74
C LEU A 435 8.91 -23.34 9.06
N LEU A 436 7.58 -23.30 9.06
CA LEU A 436 6.81 -22.81 10.19
C LEU A 436 6.87 -23.77 11.38
N ALA A 437 7.12 -23.20 12.53
CA ALA A 437 6.90 -23.86 13.80
C ALA A 437 5.40 -24.13 14.01
N PRO A 438 5.03 -25.09 14.87
CA PRO A 438 3.68 -25.24 15.37
C PRO A 438 3.12 -23.90 15.91
N GLY A 439 1.91 -23.54 15.47
CA GLY A 439 1.29 -22.24 15.76
C GLY A 439 1.82 -21.06 14.92
N GLY A 440 2.78 -21.30 14.02
CA GLY A 440 3.35 -20.28 13.14
C GLY A 440 2.35 -19.72 12.13
N PHE A 441 2.50 -18.45 11.78
CA PHE A 441 1.56 -17.71 10.95
C PHE A 441 1.91 -17.78 9.45
N LEU A 442 0.90 -17.95 8.59
CA LEU A 442 1.03 -17.85 7.14
C LEU A 442 0.09 -16.77 6.59
N ALA A 443 0.59 -15.93 5.69
CA ALA A 443 -0.22 -15.01 4.89
C ALA A 443 0.24 -14.98 3.43
N LEU A 444 -0.69 -15.20 2.50
CA LEU A 444 -0.45 -15.22 1.06
C LEU A 444 -1.38 -14.23 0.35
N GLU A 445 -0.87 -13.50 -0.63
CA GLU A 445 -1.68 -12.74 -1.60
C GLU A 445 -2.02 -13.60 -2.83
N SER A 446 -3.18 -13.36 -3.44
CA SER A 446 -3.61 -13.99 -4.70
C SER A 446 -4.40 -13.00 -5.57
N GLY A 447 -4.65 -13.37 -6.83
CA GLY A 447 -5.24 -12.52 -7.87
C GLY A 447 -6.74 -12.33 -7.81
N GLY A 448 -7.48 -13.07 -6.97
CA GLY A 448 -8.92 -12.89 -6.78
C GLY A 448 -9.63 -14.05 -6.07
N ALA A 449 -10.94 -13.90 -5.86
CA ALA A 449 -11.74 -14.77 -4.98
C ALA A 449 -11.68 -16.27 -5.32
N GLU A 450 -11.78 -16.64 -6.60
CA GLU A 450 -11.73 -18.05 -7.03
C GLU A 450 -10.35 -18.67 -6.79
N GLN A 451 -9.29 -17.91 -7.04
CA GLN A 451 -7.93 -18.34 -6.80
C GLN A 451 -7.65 -18.42 -5.30
N ALA A 452 -8.12 -17.44 -4.52
CA ALA A 452 -8.02 -17.45 -3.05
C ALA A 452 -8.71 -18.69 -2.45
N ALA A 453 -9.90 -19.04 -2.94
CA ALA A 453 -10.60 -20.26 -2.54
C ALA A 453 -9.84 -21.53 -2.91
N SER A 454 -9.19 -21.55 -4.08
CA SER A 454 -8.37 -22.68 -4.52
C SER A 454 -7.11 -22.86 -3.66
N VAL A 455 -6.45 -21.76 -3.28
CA VAL A 455 -5.29 -21.76 -2.38
C VAL A 455 -5.68 -22.13 -0.95
N ALA A 456 -6.82 -21.65 -0.45
CA ALA A 456 -7.37 -22.07 0.84
C ALA A 456 -7.64 -23.58 0.87
N SER A 457 -8.29 -24.11 -0.17
CA SER A 457 -8.53 -25.55 -0.32
C SER A 457 -7.22 -26.34 -0.39
N LEU A 458 -6.18 -25.78 -1.01
CA LEU A 458 -4.85 -26.40 -1.03
C LEU A 458 -4.26 -26.51 0.38
N LEU A 459 -4.28 -25.43 1.16
CA LEU A 459 -3.82 -25.42 2.55
C LEU A 459 -4.55 -26.48 3.39
N GLU A 460 -5.88 -26.53 3.30
CA GLU A 460 -6.71 -27.49 4.04
C GLU A 460 -6.37 -28.95 3.68
N ARG A 461 -6.19 -29.26 2.40
CA ARG A 461 -5.85 -30.62 1.93
C ARG A 461 -4.51 -31.13 2.47
N THR A 462 -3.58 -30.24 2.81
CA THR A 462 -2.30 -30.67 3.37
C THR A 462 -2.43 -31.24 4.79
N GLY A 463 -3.46 -30.84 5.55
CA GLY A 463 -3.59 -31.13 6.98
C GLY A 463 -2.55 -30.45 7.87
N ALA A 464 -1.60 -29.69 7.30
CA ALA A 464 -0.55 -29.00 8.04
C ALA A 464 -0.98 -27.62 8.58
N PHE A 465 -2.15 -27.13 8.15
CA PHE A 465 -2.66 -25.81 8.48
C PHE A 465 -4.07 -25.87 9.06
N SER A 466 -4.35 -25.00 10.04
CA SER A 466 -5.65 -24.73 10.63
C SER A 466 -6.01 -23.25 10.47
N ASP A 467 -7.23 -22.88 10.87
CA ASP A 467 -7.72 -21.50 10.87
C ASP A 467 -7.55 -20.80 9.53
N VAL A 468 -7.82 -21.53 8.45
CA VAL A 468 -7.71 -21.02 7.08
C VAL A 468 -8.81 -19.98 6.86
N HIS A 469 -8.40 -18.76 6.52
CA HIS A 469 -9.30 -17.63 6.36
C HIS A 469 -8.96 -16.84 5.11
N ILE A 470 -9.98 -16.54 4.33
CA ILE A 470 -9.88 -15.57 3.23
C ILE A 470 -10.21 -14.18 3.77
N ARG A 471 -9.46 -13.18 3.32
CA ARG A 471 -9.66 -11.77 3.66
C ARG A 471 -9.69 -10.91 2.39
N PRO A 472 -10.57 -9.91 2.34
CA PRO A 472 -10.64 -8.98 1.23
C PRO A 472 -9.51 -7.95 1.28
N ASP A 473 -9.23 -7.37 0.13
CA ASP A 473 -8.44 -6.15 -0.02
C ASP A 473 -9.25 -4.89 0.36
N LEU A 474 -8.64 -3.72 0.19
CA LEU A 474 -9.27 -2.42 0.47
C LEU A 474 -10.46 -2.12 -0.44
N ALA A 475 -10.56 -2.77 -1.60
CA ALA A 475 -11.67 -2.68 -2.53
C ALA A 475 -12.77 -3.73 -2.26
N GLY A 476 -12.62 -4.55 -1.21
CA GLY A 476 -13.58 -5.58 -0.84
C GLY A 476 -13.46 -6.88 -1.64
N LYS A 477 -12.39 -7.06 -2.44
CA LYS A 477 -12.16 -8.28 -3.21
C LYS A 477 -11.35 -9.27 -2.41
N ASP A 478 -11.84 -10.50 -2.27
CA ASP A 478 -11.11 -11.58 -1.63
C ASP A 478 -9.78 -11.84 -2.33
N ARG A 479 -8.68 -11.65 -1.58
CA ARG A 479 -7.30 -11.71 -2.10
C ARG A 479 -6.34 -12.43 -1.18
N PHE A 480 -6.49 -12.27 0.12
CA PHE A 480 -5.50 -12.75 1.08
C PHE A 480 -5.95 -14.05 1.74
N ILE A 481 -5.04 -14.99 1.86
CA ILE A 481 -5.27 -16.27 2.53
C ILE A 481 -4.36 -16.30 3.76
N LEU A 482 -4.99 -16.40 4.93
CA LEU A 482 -4.32 -16.51 6.22
C LEU A 482 -4.49 -17.92 6.75
N ALA A 483 -3.47 -18.46 7.40
CA ALA A 483 -3.55 -19.76 8.07
C ALA A 483 -2.56 -19.85 9.23
N THR A 484 -2.77 -20.85 10.09
CA THR A 484 -1.87 -21.17 11.21
C THR A 484 -1.32 -22.57 11.01
N ARG A 485 -0.01 -22.79 11.24
CA ARG A 485 0.59 -24.13 11.25
C ARG A 485 -0.02 -24.95 12.39
N THR A 486 -0.58 -26.12 12.08
CA THR A 486 -1.18 -27.00 13.10
C THR A 486 -0.16 -27.42 14.15
N HIS A 487 -0.60 -27.51 15.41
CA HIS A 487 0.11 -28.27 16.43
C HIS A 487 -0.03 -29.76 16.10
N THR A 488 1.08 -30.49 16.08
CA THR A 488 1.04 -31.94 16.02
C THR A 488 1.05 -32.50 17.44
N ASP A 489 0.41 -33.65 17.66
CA ASP A 489 0.24 -34.26 19.00
C ASP A 489 1.57 -34.62 19.73
N ASN A 490 2.72 -34.32 19.13
CA ASN A 490 4.06 -34.52 19.70
C ASN A 490 4.79 -33.21 20.08
N ASP A 491 4.13 -32.05 20.00
CA ASP A 491 4.72 -30.72 20.29
C ASP A 491 4.65 -30.27 21.76
#